data_AF-A0A932VZ50-F1
#
_entry.id   AF-A0A932VZ50-F1
#
_cell.length_a   1.000
_cell.length_b   1.000
_cell.length_c   1.000
_cell.angle_alpha   90.00
_cell.angle_beta   90.00
_cell.angle_gamma   90.00
#
_symmetry.space_group_name_H-M   'P 1'
#
loop_
_entity.id
_entity.type
_entity.pdbx_description
1 polymer ?
#
loop_
_entity_poly.entity_id
_entity_poly.type
_entity_poly.pdbx_seq_one_letter_code
_entity_poly.pdbx_strand_id
1 'polypeptide(L)'
;MKKLINLILWLSVFLCSAYGQSRQGIWEAQGHWEGLGDYTGQVELRWNGVSYNFIRLVAFQNFTYGDRAVSVAWTGSAAEIPNGLRIDVALRQADFIPIMGDESRTEADRDLLLVTGSFQIQGEDRRLTGRYVAEDSRRVYVEEELRNQRPLTETPIFTEARNVTAMHEPLTPELRGLFFTLFRDYHQLPALARYRDREEFQRAVHSAIADPTNYDFYQANPKALRVVNKIVDPIALTEESLRAGAYSYSLREKADLYEALTRENINPATGMMDDFDVTSSTHRPNGDAALWTGVYVAGQAMRYLVTGEEEAADNMARSLRGLFTLMDITGDPREFARTLRQAMRPLEGDWRAGSEPFTALDWLCCGNNDMLKGLHYGLLWGYMALPPRYEEVKQGIRERSATLARFGRIANGGWFNEMTTTALAYYVTGLDEFGLRYDRIAGNPLHIAWIAGGNGAMHYQGISDWSGQHLNIVSLMILNVLARATGDARAMVYQLGLKSGFEILQRTRPTLWTLGYAGLGSWVGRASEEVIEDARWRLREFPFPRPYALAIDHSIQNSWVMSPYPALPWKLDWMTNPGRQQGLYMYPLFEGGDDSYLWKANPLSIRRGASNIRASGTDYLHAYWLGRYFQVFDKGE
;
A
#
# COMPACT_ATOMS: atom_id res chain seq x y z
N MET A 1 -33.92 -48.76 33.25
CA MET A 1 -34.22 -47.51 32.51
C MET A 1 -33.01 -46.60 32.32
N LYS A 2 -32.36 -46.04 33.36
CA LYS A 2 -31.19 -45.14 33.17
C LYS A 2 -30.02 -45.73 32.35
N LYS A 3 -29.69 -47.01 32.52
CA LYS A 3 -28.66 -47.69 31.70
C LYS A 3 -29.06 -47.88 30.23
N LEU A 4 -30.35 -48.03 29.94
CA LEU A 4 -30.88 -48.16 28.57
C LEU A 4 -30.95 -46.80 27.86
N ILE A 5 -31.31 -45.75 28.60
CA ILE A 5 -31.28 -44.35 28.11
C ILE A 5 -29.85 -43.91 27.82
N ASN A 6 -28.89 -44.22 28.70
CA ASN A 6 -27.47 -43.94 28.45
C ASN A 6 -26.91 -44.74 27.28
N LEU A 7 -27.32 -46.00 27.08
CA LEU A 7 -26.92 -46.81 25.93
C LEU A 7 -27.51 -46.28 24.61
N ILE A 8 -28.77 -45.80 24.61
CA ILE A 8 -29.42 -45.17 23.46
C ILE A 8 -28.77 -43.82 23.13
N LEU A 9 -28.43 -43.00 24.15
CA LEU A 9 -27.68 -41.76 23.97
C LEU A 9 -26.25 -42.00 23.49
N TRP A 10 -25.58 -43.05 23.97
CA TRP A 10 -24.26 -43.43 23.47
C TRP A 10 -24.32 -43.95 22.03
N LEU A 11 -25.29 -44.81 21.71
CA LEU A 11 -25.51 -45.31 20.35
C LEU A 11 -25.94 -44.22 19.39
N SER A 12 -26.76 -43.24 19.81
CA SER A 12 -27.15 -42.12 18.94
C SER A 12 -25.98 -41.17 18.68
N VAL A 13 -25.12 -40.91 19.66
CA VAL A 13 -23.88 -40.14 19.46
C VAL A 13 -22.88 -40.90 18.58
N PHE A 14 -22.70 -42.21 18.79
CA PHE A 14 -21.82 -43.04 17.94
C PHE A 14 -22.34 -43.19 16.51
N LEU A 15 -23.65 -43.43 16.33
CA LEU A 15 -24.28 -43.56 15.01
C LEU A 15 -24.34 -42.22 14.27
N CYS A 16 -24.60 -41.09 14.94
CA CYS A 16 -24.45 -39.77 14.32
C CYS A 16 -23.00 -39.49 13.91
N SER A 17 -22.01 -39.90 14.72
CA SER A 17 -20.60 -39.69 14.39
C SER A 17 -20.10 -40.58 13.23
N ALA A 18 -20.66 -41.79 13.08
CA ALA A 18 -20.27 -42.72 12.02
C ALA A 18 -20.93 -42.39 10.67
N TYR A 19 -22.13 -41.80 10.67
CA TYR A 19 -22.78 -41.31 9.43
C TYR A 19 -22.18 -39.99 8.96
N GLY A 20 -21.87 -39.06 9.86
CA GLY A 20 -21.38 -37.72 9.51
C GLY A 20 -20.00 -37.65 8.84
N GLN A 21 -19.30 -38.76 8.61
CA GLN A 21 -17.96 -38.75 7.99
C GLN A 21 -17.91 -39.48 6.65
N SER A 22 -19.03 -40.00 6.16
CA SER A 22 -19.05 -40.90 4.99
C SER A 22 -18.56 -40.25 3.70
N ARG A 23 -18.59 -38.91 3.62
CA ARG A 23 -18.19 -38.12 2.45
C ARG A 23 -16.89 -37.36 2.63
N GLN A 24 -16.22 -37.53 3.78
CA GLN A 24 -14.96 -36.86 4.05
C GLN A 24 -13.87 -37.28 3.05
N GLY A 25 -13.22 -36.31 2.41
CA GLY A 25 -12.17 -36.58 1.45
C GLY A 25 -12.00 -35.46 0.44
N ILE A 26 -11.06 -35.67 -0.48
CA ILE A 26 -10.86 -34.81 -1.64
C ILE A 26 -11.45 -35.54 -2.84
N TRP A 27 -12.33 -34.86 -3.57
CA TRP A 27 -13.04 -35.34 -4.73
C TRP A 27 -12.52 -34.66 -5.98
N GLU A 28 -12.45 -35.38 -7.09
CA GLU A 28 -12.25 -34.77 -8.40
C GLU A 28 -13.56 -34.12 -8.85
N ALA A 29 -13.48 -32.86 -9.24
CA ALA A 29 -14.62 -32.07 -9.71
C ALA A 29 -14.48 -31.81 -11.21
N GLN A 30 -15.58 -32.00 -11.93
CA GLN A 30 -15.71 -31.57 -13.32
C GLN A 30 -17.13 -31.07 -13.56
N GLY A 31 -17.27 -30.06 -14.42
CA GLY A 31 -18.58 -29.51 -14.67
C GLY A 31 -18.57 -28.38 -15.66
N HIS A 32 -19.71 -27.73 -15.76
CA HIS A 32 -20.00 -26.63 -16.66
C HIS A 32 -20.60 -25.47 -15.87
N TRP A 33 -20.07 -24.26 -16.08
CA TRP A 33 -20.65 -23.04 -15.54
C TRP A 33 -21.25 -22.24 -16.68
N GLU A 34 -22.54 -21.95 -16.62
CA GLU A 34 -23.23 -21.14 -17.62
C GLU A 34 -22.55 -19.78 -17.81
N GLY A 35 -22.09 -19.50 -19.04
CA GLY A 35 -21.38 -18.27 -19.40
C GLY A 35 -19.86 -18.32 -19.27
N LEU A 36 -19.29 -19.26 -18.50
CA LEU A 36 -17.83 -19.42 -18.35
C LEU A 36 -17.29 -20.71 -19.00
N GLY A 37 -18.13 -21.73 -19.17
CA GLY A 37 -17.79 -22.97 -19.85
C GLY A 37 -17.30 -24.08 -18.90
N ASP A 38 -16.59 -25.04 -19.49
CA ASP A 38 -16.18 -26.28 -18.82
C ASP A 38 -14.95 -26.05 -17.93
N TYR A 39 -14.91 -26.77 -16.81
CA TYR A 39 -13.82 -26.72 -15.85
C TYR A 39 -13.51 -28.10 -15.25
N THR A 40 -12.33 -28.19 -14.64
CA THR A 40 -11.92 -29.34 -13.81
C THR A 40 -11.26 -28.86 -12.52
N GLY A 41 -11.24 -29.68 -11.48
CA GLY A 41 -10.63 -29.29 -10.22
C GLY A 41 -10.88 -30.30 -9.10
N GLN A 42 -10.94 -29.77 -7.88
CA GLN A 42 -11.09 -30.57 -6.67
C GLN A 42 -12.08 -29.95 -5.69
N VAL A 43 -12.79 -30.82 -4.96
CA VAL A 43 -13.61 -30.45 -3.80
C VAL A 43 -13.09 -31.17 -2.57
N GLU A 44 -12.77 -30.44 -1.51
CA GLU A 44 -12.44 -31.01 -0.21
C GLU A 44 -13.64 -30.88 0.74
N LEU A 45 -14.00 -32.00 1.36
CA LEU A 45 -14.98 -32.08 2.44
C LEU A 45 -14.26 -32.57 3.69
N ARG A 46 -14.19 -31.72 4.73
CA ARG A 46 -13.53 -32.03 6.00
C ARG A 46 -14.51 -31.91 7.15
N TRP A 47 -14.76 -33.02 7.86
CA TRP A 47 -15.72 -33.02 8.97
C TRP A 47 -15.23 -32.14 10.13
N ASN A 48 -16.11 -31.29 10.65
CA ASN A 48 -15.80 -30.37 11.76
C ASN A 48 -16.51 -30.74 13.07
N GLY A 49 -17.21 -31.89 13.11
CA GLY A 49 -17.99 -32.35 14.27
C GLY A 49 -19.50 -32.21 14.10
N VAL A 50 -19.96 -31.31 13.23
CA VAL A 50 -21.40 -31.03 13.00
C VAL A 50 -21.75 -31.06 11.52
N SER A 51 -20.87 -30.53 10.67
CA SER A 51 -20.99 -30.47 9.22
C SER A 51 -19.62 -30.66 8.58
N TYR A 52 -19.51 -30.46 7.28
CA TYR A 52 -18.24 -30.41 6.57
C TYR A 52 -17.83 -28.96 6.33
N ASN A 53 -16.57 -28.65 6.60
CA ASN A 53 -15.90 -27.53 5.94
C ASN A 53 -15.75 -27.91 4.46
N PHE A 54 -16.24 -27.04 3.58
CA PHE A 54 -16.24 -27.26 2.15
C PHE A 54 -15.24 -26.31 1.49
N ILE A 55 -14.42 -26.86 0.60
CA ILE A 55 -13.51 -26.10 -0.26
C ILE A 55 -13.66 -26.63 -1.68
N ARG A 56 -13.84 -25.74 -2.65
CA ARG A 56 -13.88 -26.05 -4.07
C ARG A 56 -12.84 -25.23 -4.79
N LEU A 57 -11.97 -25.89 -5.55
CA LEU A 57 -10.92 -25.26 -6.34
C LEU A 57 -10.97 -25.80 -7.77
N VAL A 58 -11.40 -24.98 -8.72
CA VAL A 58 -11.57 -25.39 -10.14
C VAL A 58 -10.88 -24.43 -11.09
N ALA A 59 -10.41 -24.95 -12.22
CA ALA A 59 -9.81 -24.18 -13.31
C ALA A 59 -10.60 -24.41 -14.61
N PHE A 60 -10.93 -23.32 -15.30
CA PHE A 60 -11.65 -23.37 -16.56
C PHE A 60 -10.72 -23.75 -17.71
N GLN A 61 -11.24 -24.53 -18.65
CA GLN A 61 -10.45 -25.04 -19.77
C GLN A 61 -10.20 -23.96 -20.84
N ASN A 62 -11.23 -23.16 -21.15
CA ASN A 62 -11.21 -22.21 -22.28
C ASN A 62 -11.60 -20.78 -21.86
N PHE A 63 -11.66 -20.48 -20.56
CA PHE A 63 -11.99 -19.14 -20.07
C PHE A 63 -10.73 -18.40 -19.61
N THR A 64 -10.51 -17.23 -20.19
CA THR A 64 -9.34 -16.38 -19.92
C THR A 64 -9.80 -14.94 -19.70
N TYR A 65 -8.98 -14.19 -18.96
CA TYR A 65 -9.13 -12.74 -18.80
C TYR A 65 -7.81 -12.08 -19.17
N GLY A 66 -7.81 -11.35 -20.29
CA GLY A 66 -6.56 -10.95 -20.95
C GLY A 66 -5.77 -12.19 -21.40
N ASP A 67 -4.53 -12.31 -20.97
CA ASP A 67 -3.64 -13.44 -21.25
C ASP A 67 -3.63 -14.50 -20.13
N ARG A 68 -4.52 -14.38 -19.14
CA ARG A 68 -4.50 -15.21 -17.93
C ARG A 68 -5.61 -16.25 -17.89
N ALA A 69 -5.24 -17.49 -17.58
CA ALA A 69 -6.19 -18.57 -17.32
C ALA A 69 -6.91 -18.34 -15.98
N VAL A 70 -8.21 -18.60 -15.93
CA VAL A 70 -9.03 -18.31 -14.74
C VAL A 70 -9.32 -19.59 -13.95
N SER A 71 -9.19 -19.47 -12.63
CA SER A 71 -9.61 -20.45 -11.64
C SER A 71 -10.48 -19.82 -10.57
N VAL A 72 -11.22 -20.63 -9.83
CA VAL A 72 -12.12 -20.20 -8.76
C VAL A 72 -11.86 -21.03 -7.52
N ALA A 73 -11.76 -20.37 -6.38
CA ALA A 73 -11.74 -20.99 -5.06
C ALA A 73 -12.97 -20.53 -4.25
N TRP A 74 -13.79 -21.48 -3.84
CA TRP A 74 -14.91 -21.26 -2.94
C TRP A 74 -14.70 -22.00 -1.63
N THR A 75 -15.07 -21.36 -0.53
CA THR A 75 -15.14 -21.97 0.79
C THR A 75 -16.54 -21.82 1.34
N GLY A 76 -17.01 -22.81 2.09
CA GLY A 76 -18.34 -22.79 2.68
C GLY A 76 -18.55 -23.95 3.61
N SER A 77 -19.80 -24.37 3.73
CA SER A 77 -20.18 -25.54 4.52
C SER A 77 -20.92 -26.54 3.66
N ALA A 78 -20.85 -27.82 4.04
CA ALA A 78 -21.68 -28.84 3.44
C ALA A 78 -22.29 -29.75 4.51
N ALA A 79 -23.49 -30.23 4.27
CA ALA A 79 -24.21 -31.13 5.15
C ALA A 79 -24.78 -32.30 4.34
N GLU A 80 -24.67 -33.50 4.90
CA GLU A 80 -25.33 -34.67 4.33
C GLU A 80 -26.86 -34.49 4.40
N ILE A 81 -27.53 -34.78 3.28
CA ILE A 81 -28.99 -34.83 3.17
C ILE A 81 -29.40 -36.24 2.70
N PRO A 82 -30.67 -36.65 2.85
CA PRO A 82 -31.12 -37.93 2.34
C PRO A 82 -30.72 -38.12 0.87
N ASN A 83 -29.93 -39.15 0.60
CA ASN A 83 -29.39 -39.50 -0.73
C ASN A 83 -28.50 -38.43 -1.40
N GLY A 84 -27.84 -37.56 -0.63
CA GLY A 84 -27.09 -36.47 -1.23
C GLY A 84 -26.25 -35.61 -0.29
N LEU A 85 -25.84 -34.47 -0.82
CA LEU A 85 -25.08 -33.44 -0.12
C LEU A 85 -25.70 -32.07 -0.44
N ARG A 86 -25.96 -31.27 0.59
CA ARG A 86 -26.25 -29.85 0.46
C ARG A 86 -24.97 -29.08 0.74
N ILE A 87 -24.67 -28.09 -0.08
CA ILE A 87 -23.52 -27.21 0.07
C ILE A 87 -24.03 -25.78 0.12
N ASP A 88 -23.54 -24.98 1.06
CA ASP A 88 -23.90 -23.58 1.18
C ASP A 88 -22.62 -22.73 1.13
N VAL A 89 -22.58 -21.78 0.19
CA VAL A 89 -21.47 -20.86 -0.06
C VAL A 89 -22.01 -19.43 -0.05
N ALA A 90 -21.24 -18.49 0.49
CA ALA A 90 -21.56 -17.07 0.45
C ALA A 90 -20.50 -16.33 -0.36
N LEU A 91 -20.90 -15.71 -1.48
CA LEU A 91 -19.99 -15.03 -2.39
C LEU A 91 -20.10 -13.51 -2.27
N ARG A 92 -18.96 -12.82 -2.23
CA ARG A 92 -18.93 -11.36 -2.34
C ARG A 92 -19.37 -10.94 -3.74
N GLN A 93 -20.28 -9.97 -3.79
CA GLN A 93 -20.72 -9.35 -5.05
C GLN A 93 -19.95 -8.05 -5.29
N ALA A 94 -19.72 -7.27 -4.25
CA ALA A 94 -18.86 -6.08 -4.28
C ALA A 94 -17.63 -6.26 -3.36
N ASP A 95 -16.49 -5.77 -3.83
CA ASP A 95 -15.26 -5.66 -3.02
C ASP A 95 -14.75 -4.21 -3.05
N PHE A 96 -13.88 -3.81 -3.96
CA PHE A 96 -13.29 -2.45 -3.89
C PHE A 96 -13.30 -1.68 -5.22
N ILE A 97 -13.62 -2.31 -6.34
CA ILE A 97 -13.88 -1.61 -7.60
C ILE A 97 -15.39 -1.42 -7.77
N PRO A 98 -15.90 -0.17 -7.73
CA PRO A 98 -17.34 0.08 -7.82
C PRO A 98 -17.86 0.06 -9.25
N ILE A 99 -17.03 0.41 -10.25
CA ILE A 99 -17.47 0.57 -11.65
C ILE A 99 -16.34 0.15 -12.60
N MET A 100 -16.69 -0.58 -13.66
CA MET A 100 -15.81 -0.88 -14.78
C MET A 100 -16.62 -1.03 -16.08
N GLY A 101 -16.31 -0.20 -17.08
CA GLY A 101 -17.08 -0.21 -18.33
C GLY A 101 -18.55 0.08 -18.03
N ASP A 102 -19.43 -0.81 -18.48
CA ASP A 102 -20.88 -0.73 -18.24
C ASP A 102 -21.31 -1.43 -16.93
N GLU A 103 -20.40 -2.16 -16.27
CA GLU A 103 -20.66 -2.86 -15.02
C GLU A 103 -20.51 -1.92 -13.83
N SER A 104 -21.44 -2.02 -12.86
CA SER A 104 -21.39 -1.23 -11.63
C SER A 104 -21.89 -2.01 -10.42
N ARG A 105 -21.32 -1.71 -9.26
CA ARG A 105 -21.74 -2.19 -7.94
C ARG A 105 -22.56 -1.13 -7.27
N THR A 106 -23.75 -1.52 -6.84
CA THR A 106 -24.71 -0.66 -6.17
C THR A 106 -24.83 -1.05 -4.69
N GLU A 107 -25.68 -0.33 -3.96
CA GLU A 107 -26.03 -0.72 -2.59
C GLU A 107 -26.68 -2.10 -2.50
N ALA A 108 -27.30 -2.60 -3.58
CA ALA A 108 -27.86 -3.95 -3.63
C ALA A 108 -26.78 -5.05 -3.68
N ASP A 109 -25.55 -4.72 -4.08
CA ASP A 109 -24.45 -5.68 -4.22
C ASP A 109 -23.58 -5.79 -2.95
N ARG A 110 -23.95 -5.11 -1.85
CA ARG A 110 -23.18 -5.17 -0.60
C ARG A 110 -23.30 -6.52 0.10
N ASP A 111 -24.49 -7.09 0.05
CA ASP A 111 -24.79 -8.34 0.72
C ASP A 111 -24.14 -9.51 -0.02
N LEU A 112 -23.84 -10.56 0.73
CA LEU A 112 -23.27 -11.78 0.15
C LEU A 112 -24.34 -12.49 -0.69
N LEU A 113 -23.97 -12.94 -1.87
CA LEU A 113 -24.80 -13.82 -2.68
C LEU A 113 -24.75 -15.22 -2.10
N LEU A 114 -25.88 -15.70 -1.59
CA LEU A 114 -26.01 -17.07 -1.10
C LEU A 114 -26.17 -18.03 -2.27
N VAL A 115 -25.29 -19.03 -2.34
CA VAL A 115 -25.27 -20.07 -3.37
C VAL A 115 -25.47 -21.43 -2.70
N THR A 116 -26.50 -22.15 -3.13
CA THR A 116 -26.80 -23.49 -2.64
C THR A 116 -26.44 -24.54 -3.69
N GLY A 117 -25.53 -25.44 -3.34
CA GLY A 117 -25.25 -26.67 -4.07
C GLY A 117 -26.18 -27.79 -3.61
N SER A 118 -26.86 -28.46 -4.55
CA SER A 118 -27.68 -29.64 -4.27
C SER A 118 -27.18 -30.83 -5.09
N PHE A 119 -26.60 -31.81 -4.42
CA PHE A 119 -25.99 -32.99 -5.04
C PHE A 119 -26.71 -34.26 -4.64
N GLN A 120 -26.89 -35.16 -5.60
CA GLN A 120 -27.48 -36.48 -5.40
C GLN A 120 -26.48 -37.57 -5.73
N ILE A 121 -26.59 -38.69 -5.03
CA ILE A 121 -25.79 -39.88 -5.29
C ILE A 121 -26.27 -40.53 -6.59
N GLN A 122 -25.35 -40.83 -7.50
CA GLN A 122 -25.62 -41.58 -8.72
C GLN A 122 -24.76 -42.84 -8.83
N GLY A 123 -25.39 -43.92 -9.29
CA GLY A 123 -24.75 -45.19 -9.61
C GLY A 123 -24.18 -45.94 -8.40
N GLU A 124 -23.63 -47.12 -8.67
CA GLU A 124 -22.96 -47.97 -7.66
C GLU A 124 -21.61 -47.36 -7.22
N ASP A 125 -20.97 -46.57 -8.09
CA ASP A 125 -19.71 -45.85 -7.84
C ASP A 125 -19.84 -44.69 -6.83
N ARG A 126 -21.04 -44.45 -6.28
CA ARG A 126 -21.36 -43.40 -5.29
C ARG A 126 -20.94 -41.98 -5.69
N ARG A 127 -20.90 -41.69 -6.99
CA ARG A 127 -20.63 -40.37 -7.56
C ARG A 127 -21.68 -39.36 -7.10
N LEU A 128 -21.32 -38.09 -7.02
CA LEU A 128 -22.26 -37.03 -6.66
C LEU A 128 -22.45 -36.12 -7.87
N THR A 129 -23.68 -36.00 -8.36
CA THR A 129 -24.03 -35.06 -9.43
C THR A 129 -24.95 -34.01 -8.85
N GLY A 130 -24.71 -32.74 -9.16
CA GLY A 130 -25.53 -31.68 -8.61
C GLY A 130 -25.39 -30.39 -9.36
N ARG A 131 -26.01 -29.36 -8.78
CA ARG A 131 -25.91 -28.01 -9.28
C ARG A 131 -25.77 -27.01 -8.15
N TYR A 132 -25.00 -25.95 -8.40
CA TYR A 132 -24.98 -24.74 -7.58
C TYR A 132 -25.89 -23.70 -8.21
N VAL A 133 -26.78 -23.13 -7.40
CA VAL A 133 -27.72 -22.09 -7.82
C VAL A 133 -27.72 -20.98 -6.78
N ALA A 134 -27.56 -19.74 -7.23
CA ALA A 134 -27.80 -18.56 -6.40
C ALA A 134 -29.30 -18.21 -6.33
N GLU A 135 -29.72 -17.42 -5.33
CA GLU A 135 -31.10 -16.89 -5.27
C GLU A 135 -31.50 -16.18 -6.57
N ASP A 136 -30.59 -15.37 -7.13
CA ASP A 136 -30.66 -14.92 -8.52
C ASP A 136 -29.86 -15.88 -9.42
N SER A 137 -30.55 -16.89 -9.95
CA SER A 137 -29.98 -17.92 -10.83
C SER A 137 -29.21 -17.37 -12.04
N ARG A 138 -29.43 -16.10 -12.44
CA ARG A 138 -28.68 -15.46 -13.54
C ARG A 138 -27.22 -15.18 -13.21
N ARG A 139 -26.86 -15.12 -11.92
CA ARG A 139 -25.47 -14.83 -11.49
C ARG A 139 -24.62 -16.09 -11.32
N VAL A 140 -25.22 -17.18 -10.84
CA VAL A 140 -24.52 -18.46 -10.63
C VAL A 140 -25.44 -19.62 -10.96
N TYR A 141 -25.12 -20.32 -12.06
CA TYR A 141 -25.67 -21.62 -12.41
C TYR A 141 -24.53 -22.54 -12.85
N VAL A 142 -24.26 -23.57 -12.04
CA VAL A 142 -23.14 -24.49 -12.26
C VAL A 142 -23.65 -25.90 -12.14
N GLU A 143 -23.39 -26.73 -13.16
CA GLU A 143 -23.59 -28.18 -13.11
C GLU A 143 -22.25 -28.84 -12.80
N GLU A 144 -22.22 -29.76 -11.84
CA GLU A 144 -20.97 -30.38 -11.37
C GLU A 144 -21.16 -31.86 -11.03
N GLU A 145 -20.13 -32.64 -11.35
CA GLU A 145 -19.98 -34.01 -10.90
C GLU A 145 -18.71 -34.17 -10.05
N LEU A 146 -18.85 -34.82 -8.91
CA LEU A 146 -17.76 -35.22 -8.00
C LEU A 146 -17.51 -36.72 -8.09
N ARG A 147 -16.25 -37.08 -8.36
CA ARG A 147 -15.79 -38.45 -8.62
C ARG A 147 -14.53 -38.76 -7.81
N ASN A 148 -14.10 -40.03 -7.84
CA ASN A 148 -12.76 -40.46 -7.46
C ASN A 148 -12.28 -39.91 -6.09
N GLN A 149 -13.08 -40.12 -5.04
CA GLN A 149 -12.76 -39.68 -3.69
C GLN A 149 -11.43 -40.27 -3.20
N ARG A 150 -10.52 -39.42 -2.74
CA ARG A 150 -9.27 -39.78 -2.07
C ARG A 150 -9.22 -39.27 -0.63
N PRO A 151 -8.39 -39.86 0.26
CA PRO A 151 -8.23 -39.37 1.63
C PRO A 151 -7.78 -37.91 1.70
N LEU A 152 -8.12 -37.24 2.81
CA LEU A 152 -7.66 -35.89 3.12
C LEU A 152 -6.14 -35.84 3.29
N THR A 153 -5.57 -34.69 2.96
CA THR A 153 -4.21 -34.30 3.37
C THR A 153 -4.23 -33.54 4.70
N GLU A 154 -3.07 -33.37 5.34
CA GLU A 154 -2.94 -32.57 6.56
C GLU A 154 -3.33 -31.11 6.30
N THR A 155 -2.81 -30.52 5.24
CA THR A 155 -3.15 -29.17 4.78
C THR A 155 -4.36 -29.20 3.86
N PRO A 156 -5.33 -28.28 4.01
CA PRO A 156 -6.43 -28.14 3.06
C PRO A 156 -5.94 -27.80 1.64
N ILE A 157 -6.70 -28.15 0.61
CA ILE A 157 -6.37 -27.84 -0.80
C ILE A 157 -6.30 -26.34 -1.11
N PHE A 158 -6.90 -25.51 -0.25
CA PHE A 158 -6.85 -24.05 -0.31
C PHE A 158 -7.11 -23.44 1.07
N THR A 159 -6.54 -22.28 1.37
CA THR A 159 -6.82 -21.50 2.59
C THR A 159 -6.81 -20.03 2.25
N GLU A 160 -7.86 -19.31 2.66
CA GLU A 160 -7.89 -17.85 2.65
C GLU A 160 -7.06 -17.37 3.85
N ALA A 161 -5.97 -16.66 3.58
CA ALA A 161 -4.98 -16.26 4.58
C ALA A 161 -5.12 -14.77 4.96
N ARG A 162 -6.25 -14.15 4.62
CA ARG A 162 -6.56 -12.75 4.96
C ARG A 162 -6.68 -12.60 6.47
N ASN A 163 -5.84 -11.76 7.05
CA ASN A 163 -5.75 -11.50 8.48
C ASN A 163 -6.02 -10.02 8.80
N VAL A 164 -6.70 -9.77 9.92
CA VAL A 164 -7.04 -8.43 10.41
C VAL A 164 -6.37 -8.23 11.77
N THR A 165 -5.50 -7.23 11.88
CA THR A 165 -4.76 -6.93 13.11
C THR A 165 -5.06 -5.52 13.59
N ALA A 166 -5.42 -5.36 14.86
CA ALA A 166 -5.70 -4.05 15.44
C ALA A 166 -4.45 -3.15 15.45
N MET A 167 -4.60 -1.91 14.97
CA MET A 167 -3.52 -0.93 14.94
C MET A 167 -3.26 -0.28 16.31
N HIS A 168 -4.20 -0.40 17.23
CA HIS A 168 -4.13 0.14 18.57
C HIS A 168 -5.09 -0.61 19.49
N GLU A 169 -4.86 -0.52 20.80
CA GLU A 169 -5.82 -1.05 21.78
C GLU A 169 -7.12 -0.23 21.78
N PRO A 170 -8.26 -0.84 22.11
CA PRO A 170 -9.50 -0.11 22.34
C PRO A 170 -9.33 0.93 23.47
N LEU A 171 -9.99 2.08 23.34
CA LEU A 171 -10.07 3.04 24.45
C LEU A 171 -10.85 2.45 25.63
N THR A 172 -10.52 2.93 26.83
CA THR A 172 -11.40 2.69 28.00
C THR A 172 -12.77 3.32 27.74
N PRO A 173 -13.84 2.82 28.39
CA PRO A 173 -15.19 3.37 28.22
C PRO A 173 -15.28 4.89 28.43
N GLU A 174 -14.52 5.43 29.39
CA GLU A 174 -14.50 6.86 29.75
C GLU A 174 -13.84 7.69 28.64
N LEU A 175 -12.65 7.29 28.20
CA LEU A 175 -11.94 7.98 27.12
C LEU A 175 -12.71 7.89 25.80
N ARG A 176 -13.32 6.74 25.52
CA ARG A 176 -14.19 6.58 24.36
C ARG A 176 -15.38 7.54 24.44
N GLY A 177 -16.05 7.64 25.58
CA GLY A 177 -17.16 8.56 25.79
C GLY A 177 -16.77 10.03 25.58
N LEU A 178 -15.58 10.42 26.06
CA LEU A 178 -15.02 11.75 25.80
C LEU A 178 -14.80 12.00 24.30
N PHE A 179 -14.17 11.08 23.59
CA PHE A 179 -13.91 11.22 22.15
C PHE A 179 -15.20 11.25 21.32
N PHE A 180 -16.18 10.42 21.67
CA PHE A 180 -17.49 10.43 21.02
C PHE A 180 -18.24 11.74 21.28
N THR A 181 -18.10 12.31 22.48
CA THR A 181 -18.64 13.64 22.79
C THR A 181 -17.93 14.73 21.98
N LEU A 182 -16.60 14.68 21.90
CA LEU A 182 -15.79 15.64 21.15
C LEU A 182 -16.14 15.65 19.65
N PHE A 183 -16.37 14.48 19.07
CA PHE A 183 -16.69 14.32 17.64
C PHE A 183 -18.18 14.09 17.36
N ARG A 184 -19.06 14.48 18.29
CA ARG A 184 -20.51 14.26 18.16
C ARG A 184 -21.08 14.87 16.88
N ASP A 185 -20.62 16.06 16.50
CA ASP A 185 -21.12 16.72 15.28
C ASP A 185 -20.64 16.00 14.02
N TYR A 186 -19.42 15.45 14.03
CA TYR A 186 -18.93 14.58 12.95
C TYR A 186 -19.82 13.34 12.79
N HIS A 187 -20.32 12.76 13.89
CA HIS A 187 -21.28 11.64 13.86
C HIS A 187 -22.66 12.03 13.31
N GLN A 188 -22.97 13.32 13.16
CA GLN A 188 -24.23 13.77 12.55
C GLN A 188 -24.16 13.85 11.03
N LEU A 189 -22.96 13.72 10.42
CA LEU A 189 -22.82 13.74 8.97
C LEU A 189 -23.63 12.59 8.33
N PRO A 190 -24.36 12.86 7.22
CA PRO A 190 -25.16 11.84 6.54
C PRO A 190 -24.36 10.58 6.16
N ALA A 191 -23.09 10.74 5.78
CA ALA A 191 -22.20 9.64 5.42
C ALA A 191 -21.95 8.64 6.58
N LEU A 192 -22.11 9.07 7.84
CA LEU A 192 -21.91 8.24 9.03
C LEU A 192 -23.20 7.53 9.46
N ALA A 193 -24.36 7.99 9.00
CA ALA A 193 -25.66 7.62 9.58
C ALA A 193 -25.87 6.10 9.70
N ARG A 194 -25.46 5.33 8.68
CA ARG A 194 -25.61 3.87 8.61
C ARG A 194 -24.62 3.07 9.45
N TYR A 195 -23.54 3.70 9.93
CA TYR A 195 -22.48 3.01 10.67
C TYR A 195 -22.60 3.18 12.18
N ARG A 196 -23.28 4.23 12.64
CA ARG A 196 -23.28 4.62 14.06
C ARG A 196 -23.67 3.49 15.00
N ASP A 197 -24.66 2.69 14.64
CA ASP A 197 -25.17 1.64 15.53
C ASP A 197 -24.41 0.31 15.39
N ARG A 198 -23.42 0.25 14.49
CA ARG A 198 -22.59 -0.95 14.31
C ARG A 198 -21.60 -1.12 15.45
N GLU A 199 -21.40 -2.38 15.86
CA GLU A 199 -20.47 -2.73 16.93
C GLU A 199 -19.05 -2.23 16.63
N GLU A 200 -18.60 -2.36 15.38
CA GLU A 200 -17.25 -1.96 14.97
C GLU A 200 -17.05 -0.45 15.09
N PHE A 201 -18.06 0.35 14.72
CA PHE A 201 -18.05 1.80 14.89
C PHE A 201 -17.99 2.17 16.38
N GLN A 202 -18.81 1.51 17.20
CA GLN A 202 -18.85 1.73 18.65
C GLN A 202 -17.57 1.25 19.36
N ARG A 203 -16.87 0.26 18.82
CA ARG A 203 -15.55 -0.19 19.31
C ARG A 203 -14.43 0.78 18.94
N ALA A 204 -14.56 1.46 17.81
CA ALA A 204 -13.62 2.49 17.34
C ALA A 204 -12.18 1.98 17.16
N VAL A 205 -12.00 0.69 16.81
CA VAL A 205 -10.68 0.07 16.63
C VAL A 205 -10.32 0.05 15.15
N HIS A 206 -9.25 0.77 14.79
CA HIS A 206 -8.69 0.71 13.45
C HIS A 206 -7.80 -0.52 13.31
N SER A 207 -7.82 -1.14 12.13
CA SER A 207 -7.13 -2.40 11.87
C SER A 207 -6.38 -2.38 10.53
N ALA A 208 -5.25 -3.07 10.50
CA ALA A 208 -4.50 -3.38 9.29
C ALA A 208 -4.97 -4.72 8.74
N ILE A 209 -5.14 -4.80 7.43
CA ILE A 209 -5.41 -6.05 6.72
C ILE A 209 -4.13 -6.48 6.00
N ALA A 210 -3.72 -7.73 6.24
CA ALA A 210 -2.69 -8.41 5.47
C ALA A 210 -3.35 -9.58 4.73
N ASP A 211 -3.08 -9.73 3.44
CA ASP A 211 -3.75 -10.75 2.64
C ASP A 211 -2.78 -11.49 1.70
N PRO A 212 -1.98 -12.43 2.24
CA PRO A 212 -1.08 -13.26 1.47
C PRO A 212 -1.80 -14.36 0.66
N THR A 213 -3.14 -14.35 0.61
CA THR A 213 -3.92 -15.35 -0.13
C THR A 213 -3.44 -15.40 -1.58
N ASN A 214 -3.13 -16.62 -2.05
CA ASN A 214 -2.61 -16.92 -3.38
C ASN A 214 -1.22 -16.38 -3.72
N TYR A 215 -0.42 -15.91 -2.75
CA TYR A 215 0.96 -15.48 -3.03
C TYR A 215 1.77 -16.59 -3.74
N ASP A 216 1.90 -17.76 -3.12
CA ASP A 216 2.65 -18.90 -3.70
C ASP A 216 2.04 -19.38 -5.01
N PHE A 217 0.70 -19.30 -5.13
CA PHE A 217 0.00 -19.67 -6.35
C PHE A 217 0.41 -18.78 -7.53
N TYR A 218 0.45 -17.46 -7.34
CA TYR A 218 0.82 -16.52 -8.40
C TYR A 218 2.32 -16.56 -8.73
N GLN A 219 3.17 -16.86 -7.75
CA GLN A 219 4.59 -17.13 -8.00
C GLN A 219 4.77 -18.35 -8.93
N ALA A 220 4.03 -19.44 -8.68
CA ALA A 220 4.10 -20.65 -9.50
C ALA A 220 3.32 -20.54 -10.82
N ASN A 221 2.32 -19.65 -10.90
CA ASN A 221 1.41 -19.53 -12.04
C ASN A 221 1.19 -18.05 -12.42
N PRO A 222 2.22 -17.34 -12.91
CA PRO A 222 2.14 -15.89 -13.16
C PRO A 222 1.12 -15.50 -14.24
N LYS A 223 0.69 -16.46 -15.08
CA LYS A 223 -0.35 -16.31 -16.11
C LYS A 223 -1.71 -16.85 -15.69
N ALA A 224 -1.98 -16.93 -14.39
CA ALA A 224 -3.27 -17.35 -13.88
C ALA A 224 -3.93 -16.24 -13.05
N LEU A 225 -5.26 -16.33 -12.94
CA LEU A 225 -6.08 -15.60 -11.98
C LEU A 225 -6.86 -16.60 -11.13
N ARG A 226 -7.05 -16.28 -9.85
CA ARG A 226 -7.91 -17.06 -8.97
C ARG A 226 -8.90 -16.16 -8.25
N VAL A 227 -10.18 -16.33 -8.60
CA VAL A 227 -11.29 -15.63 -7.94
C VAL A 227 -11.63 -16.36 -6.63
N VAL A 228 -11.49 -15.68 -5.50
CA VAL A 228 -11.70 -16.25 -4.16
C VAL A 228 -12.98 -15.71 -3.55
N ASN A 229 -13.95 -16.59 -3.27
CA ASN A 229 -15.20 -16.27 -2.56
C ASN A 229 -15.93 -15.03 -3.12
N LYS A 230 -15.93 -14.88 -4.44
CA LYS A 230 -16.56 -13.80 -5.19
C LYS A 230 -17.36 -14.37 -6.37
N ILE A 231 -18.31 -13.60 -6.87
CA ILE A 231 -18.86 -13.81 -8.21
C ILE A 231 -17.76 -13.61 -9.27
N VAL A 232 -17.91 -14.22 -10.44
CA VAL A 232 -16.93 -14.14 -11.53
C VAL A 232 -17.49 -13.24 -12.62
N ASP A 233 -16.98 -12.01 -12.68
CA ASP A 233 -17.34 -11.01 -13.69
C ASP A 233 -16.16 -10.05 -13.95
N PRO A 234 -16.25 -9.10 -14.90
CA PRO A 234 -15.13 -8.23 -15.24
C PRO A 234 -14.56 -7.42 -14.07
N ILE A 235 -15.40 -6.99 -13.13
CA ILE A 235 -14.97 -6.27 -11.93
C ILE A 235 -14.13 -7.19 -11.05
N ALA A 236 -14.65 -8.36 -10.67
CA ALA A 236 -13.93 -9.29 -9.81
C ALA A 236 -12.63 -9.80 -10.46
N LEU A 237 -12.63 -10.04 -11.77
CA LEU A 237 -11.43 -10.45 -12.52
C LEU A 237 -10.35 -9.36 -12.51
N THR A 238 -10.75 -8.08 -12.55
CA THR A 238 -9.80 -6.96 -12.44
C THR A 238 -9.22 -6.85 -11.04
N GLU A 239 -10.05 -6.96 -10.00
CA GLU A 239 -9.58 -6.96 -8.61
C GLU A 239 -8.53 -8.06 -8.38
N GLU A 240 -8.78 -9.26 -8.90
CA GLU A 240 -7.80 -10.35 -8.80
C GLU A 240 -6.60 -10.16 -9.72
N SER A 241 -6.73 -9.43 -10.83
CA SER A 241 -5.60 -9.04 -11.68
C SER A 241 -4.66 -8.09 -10.94
N LEU A 242 -5.18 -7.16 -10.13
CA LEU A 242 -4.35 -6.28 -9.29
C LEU A 242 -3.60 -7.07 -8.22
N ARG A 243 -4.28 -8.01 -7.54
CA ARG A 243 -3.63 -8.93 -6.59
C ARG A 243 -2.55 -9.78 -7.28
N ALA A 244 -2.87 -10.34 -8.44
CA ALA A 244 -1.92 -11.16 -9.19
C ALA A 244 -0.73 -10.32 -9.65
N GLY A 245 -0.93 -9.09 -10.11
CA GLY A 245 0.13 -8.13 -10.43
C GLY A 245 1.00 -7.75 -9.23
N ALA A 246 0.47 -7.84 -8.00
CA ALA A 246 1.25 -7.67 -6.79
C ALA A 246 2.15 -8.88 -6.52
N TYR A 247 1.61 -10.09 -6.69
CA TYR A 247 2.25 -11.32 -6.22
C TYR A 247 2.96 -12.15 -7.30
N SER A 248 2.84 -11.83 -8.58
CA SER A 248 3.48 -12.61 -9.66
C SER A 248 4.98 -12.33 -9.84
N TYR A 249 5.48 -11.23 -9.27
CA TYR A 249 6.87 -10.78 -9.46
C TYR A 249 7.65 -10.85 -8.15
N SER A 250 8.94 -11.18 -8.25
CA SER A 250 9.89 -10.92 -7.17
C SER A 250 10.02 -9.40 -6.91
N LEU A 251 10.62 -9.03 -5.79
CA LEU A 251 10.85 -7.61 -5.48
C LEU A 251 11.80 -6.97 -6.50
N ARG A 252 12.89 -7.66 -6.87
CA ARG A 252 13.80 -7.20 -7.92
C ARG A 252 13.13 -7.00 -9.28
N GLU A 253 12.39 -7.99 -9.77
CA GLU A 253 11.69 -7.86 -11.06
C GLU A 253 10.72 -6.68 -11.05
N LYS A 254 10.00 -6.49 -9.94
CA LYS A 254 9.10 -5.36 -9.77
C LYS A 254 9.86 -4.03 -9.74
N ALA A 255 11.07 -3.99 -9.17
CA ALA A 255 11.94 -2.80 -9.21
C ALA A 255 12.36 -2.48 -10.65
N ASP A 256 12.75 -3.47 -11.45
CA ASP A 256 13.13 -3.26 -12.86
C ASP A 256 11.92 -2.76 -13.70
N LEU A 257 10.74 -3.33 -13.45
CA LEU A 257 9.48 -2.90 -14.09
C LEU A 257 9.08 -1.46 -13.70
N TYR A 258 9.20 -1.11 -12.42
CA TYR A 258 8.94 0.24 -11.95
C TYR A 258 9.99 1.25 -12.41
N GLU A 259 11.25 0.85 -12.59
CA GLU A 259 12.27 1.70 -13.19
C GLU A 259 11.89 2.05 -14.63
N ALA A 260 11.51 1.03 -15.43
CA ALA A 260 11.07 1.24 -16.80
C ALA A 260 9.89 2.22 -16.87
N LEU A 261 8.88 2.03 -16.02
CA LEU A 261 7.73 2.93 -15.92
C LEU A 261 8.15 4.35 -15.49
N THR A 262 8.98 4.47 -14.47
CA THR A 262 9.36 5.75 -13.86
C THR A 262 10.15 6.64 -14.82
N ARG A 263 10.92 6.05 -15.74
CA ARG A 263 11.58 6.81 -16.82
C ARG A 263 10.61 7.55 -17.72
N GLU A 264 9.40 7.03 -17.94
CA GLU A 264 8.34 7.70 -18.69
C GLU A 264 7.71 8.86 -17.91
N ASN A 265 7.89 8.91 -16.59
CA ASN A 265 7.45 10.00 -15.73
C ASN A 265 8.47 11.14 -15.63
N ILE A 266 9.74 10.91 -16.01
CA ILE A 266 10.75 11.97 -16.04
C ILE A 266 10.49 12.84 -17.27
N ASN A 267 10.03 14.06 -17.03
CA ASN A 267 9.77 15.01 -18.11
C ASN A 267 11.09 15.37 -18.81
N PRO A 268 11.19 15.14 -20.13
CA PRO A 268 12.46 15.28 -20.80
C PRO A 268 12.95 16.72 -20.91
N ALA A 269 12.03 17.69 -20.90
CA ALA A 269 12.36 19.12 -20.97
C ALA A 269 12.87 19.69 -19.64
N THR A 270 12.44 19.11 -18.51
CA THR A 270 12.71 19.66 -17.17
C THR A 270 13.61 18.77 -16.32
N GLY A 271 13.70 17.47 -16.63
CA GLY A 271 14.37 16.46 -15.79
C GLY A 271 13.60 16.13 -14.50
N MET A 272 12.40 16.68 -14.33
CA MET A 272 11.58 16.53 -13.12
C MET A 272 10.66 15.32 -13.19
N MET A 273 10.32 14.78 -12.04
CA MET A 273 9.23 13.82 -11.91
C MET A 273 7.89 14.51 -12.10
N ASP A 274 7.19 14.11 -13.14
CA ASP A 274 5.84 14.54 -13.46
C ASP A 274 4.86 13.36 -13.42
N ASP A 275 3.59 13.72 -13.26
CA ASP A 275 2.49 12.81 -13.48
C ASP A 275 2.36 12.57 -15.00
N PHE A 276 2.00 11.35 -15.43
CA PHE A 276 1.82 11.05 -16.85
C PHE A 276 0.34 10.83 -17.18
N ASP A 277 -0.22 11.65 -18.07
CA ASP A 277 -1.57 11.44 -18.58
C ASP A 277 -1.54 10.46 -19.74
N VAL A 278 -2.06 9.25 -19.48
CA VAL A 278 -2.05 8.15 -20.43
C VAL A 278 -2.92 8.45 -21.66
N THR A 279 -4.00 9.24 -21.50
CA THR A 279 -4.93 9.51 -22.61
C THR A 279 -4.38 10.51 -23.62
N SER A 280 -3.68 11.53 -23.15
CA SER A 280 -3.03 12.52 -24.01
C SER A 280 -1.59 12.17 -24.35
N SER A 281 -1.00 11.18 -23.67
CA SER A 281 0.43 10.87 -23.73
C SER A 281 1.30 12.09 -23.41
N THR A 282 0.92 12.86 -22.39
CA THR A 282 1.62 14.08 -21.99
C THR A 282 1.99 14.09 -20.51
N HIS A 283 3.07 14.81 -20.19
CA HIS A 283 3.45 15.09 -18.81
C HIS A 283 2.54 16.17 -18.22
N ARG A 284 2.07 15.92 -17.00
CA ARG A 284 1.35 16.89 -16.17
C ARG A 284 2.25 17.30 -15.01
N PRO A 285 2.58 18.60 -14.88
CA PRO A 285 3.42 19.06 -13.80
C PRO A 285 2.79 18.79 -12.43
N ASN A 286 3.53 18.14 -11.55
CA ASN A 286 3.07 17.84 -10.19
C ASN A 286 3.50 18.96 -9.23
N GLY A 287 2.57 19.48 -8.42
CA GLY A 287 2.86 20.52 -7.43
C GLY A 287 3.84 20.08 -6.32
N ASP A 288 4.07 18.78 -6.20
CA ASP A 288 5.03 18.15 -5.29
C ASP A 288 6.30 17.62 -6.02
N ALA A 289 6.51 17.97 -7.29
CA ALA A 289 7.57 17.39 -8.12
C ALA A 289 8.98 17.52 -7.54
N ALA A 290 9.33 18.61 -6.84
CA ALA A 290 10.65 18.73 -6.22
C ALA A 290 10.89 17.66 -5.15
N LEU A 291 9.86 17.30 -4.37
CA LEU A 291 9.93 16.23 -3.39
C LEU A 291 10.17 14.88 -4.07
N TRP A 292 9.34 14.53 -5.06
CA TRP A 292 9.45 13.23 -5.73
C TRP A 292 10.71 13.10 -6.58
N THR A 293 11.17 14.19 -7.20
CA THR A 293 12.44 14.21 -7.92
C THR A 293 13.61 13.97 -6.96
N GLY A 294 13.60 14.60 -5.79
CA GLY A 294 14.61 14.37 -4.74
C GLY A 294 14.60 12.93 -4.20
N VAL A 295 13.41 12.35 -3.99
CA VAL A 295 13.27 10.96 -3.57
C VAL A 295 13.73 9.98 -4.66
N TYR A 296 13.43 10.26 -5.93
CA TYR A 296 13.93 9.46 -7.04
C TYR A 296 15.46 9.53 -7.15
N VAL A 297 16.05 10.72 -7.02
CA VAL A 297 17.51 10.90 -6.96
C VAL A 297 18.11 10.05 -5.84
N ALA A 298 17.51 10.04 -4.65
CA ALA A 298 17.95 9.18 -3.55
C ALA A 298 17.85 7.68 -3.90
N GLY A 299 16.75 7.26 -4.52
CA GLY A 299 16.59 5.88 -5.02
C GLY A 299 17.66 5.48 -6.04
N GLN A 300 17.95 6.34 -7.03
CA GLN A 300 18.99 6.09 -8.03
C GLN A 300 20.40 6.11 -7.44
N ALA A 301 20.67 7.00 -6.48
CA ALA A 301 21.93 7.03 -5.76
C ALA A 301 22.18 5.70 -5.02
N MET A 302 21.16 5.21 -4.31
CA MET A 302 21.22 3.93 -3.60
C MET A 302 21.36 2.75 -4.58
N ARG A 303 20.62 2.75 -5.70
CA ARG A 303 20.81 1.78 -6.80
C ARG A 303 22.25 1.77 -7.28
N TYR A 304 22.80 2.92 -7.67
CA TYR A 304 24.18 3.04 -8.15
C TYR A 304 25.20 2.52 -7.13
N LEU A 305 25.05 2.91 -5.86
CA LEU A 305 25.96 2.46 -4.80
C LEU A 305 25.88 0.94 -4.53
N VAL A 306 24.74 0.31 -4.81
CA VAL A 306 24.55 -1.14 -4.65
C VAL A 306 25.00 -1.92 -5.88
N THR A 307 24.73 -1.43 -7.09
CA THR A 307 24.89 -2.20 -8.34
C THR A 307 26.04 -1.73 -9.22
N GLY A 308 26.47 -0.47 -9.10
CA GLY A 308 27.41 0.17 -10.02
C GLY A 308 26.83 0.47 -11.41
N GLU A 309 25.51 0.32 -11.61
CA GLU A 309 24.87 0.50 -12.93
C GLU A 309 24.92 1.97 -13.36
N GLU A 310 25.66 2.25 -14.43
CA GLU A 310 25.91 3.62 -14.92
C GLU A 310 24.64 4.39 -15.28
N GLU A 311 23.59 3.69 -15.73
CA GLU A 311 22.28 4.29 -15.99
C GLU A 311 21.70 5.01 -14.75
N ALA A 312 21.91 4.46 -13.55
CA ALA A 312 21.43 5.08 -12.32
C ALA A 312 22.15 6.40 -12.04
N ALA A 313 23.45 6.49 -12.33
CA ALA A 313 24.21 7.74 -12.23
C ALA A 313 23.73 8.78 -13.24
N ASP A 314 23.41 8.37 -14.47
CA ASP A 314 22.90 9.24 -15.52
C ASP A 314 21.50 9.80 -15.17
N ASN A 315 20.60 8.95 -14.69
CA ASN A 315 19.27 9.33 -14.23
C ASN A 315 19.34 10.31 -13.04
N MET A 316 20.21 10.00 -12.07
CA MET A 316 20.49 10.88 -10.93
C MET A 316 21.00 12.26 -11.39
N ALA A 317 22.00 12.31 -12.27
CA ALA A 317 22.56 13.57 -12.77
C ALA A 317 21.53 14.40 -13.54
N ARG A 318 20.66 13.76 -14.34
CA ARG A 318 19.57 14.42 -15.07
C ARG A 318 18.57 15.06 -14.11
N SER A 319 18.09 14.31 -13.13
CA SER A 319 17.09 14.82 -12.18
C SER A 319 17.65 15.88 -11.23
N LEU A 320 18.93 15.79 -10.85
CA LEU A 320 19.61 16.85 -10.10
C LEU A 320 19.65 18.18 -10.86
N ARG A 321 19.88 18.15 -12.18
CA ARG A 321 19.83 19.38 -13.00
C ARG A 321 18.44 20.00 -13.00
N GLY A 322 17.37 19.20 -12.99
CA GLY A 322 16.00 19.71 -12.79
C GLY A 322 15.82 20.41 -11.44
N LEU A 323 16.32 19.81 -10.35
CA LEU A 323 16.33 20.44 -9.03
C LEU A 323 17.14 21.74 -9.00
N PHE A 324 18.26 21.81 -9.73
CA PHE A 324 19.03 23.05 -9.86
C PHE A 324 18.22 24.15 -10.55
N THR A 325 17.53 23.80 -11.65
CA THR A 325 16.66 24.74 -12.34
C THR A 325 15.56 25.29 -11.43
N LEU A 326 14.99 24.50 -10.52
CA LEU A 326 14.02 25.03 -9.53
C LEU A 326 14.60 26.13 -8.65
N MET A 327 15.88 26.02 -8.28
CA MET A 327 16.56 26.98 -7.41
C MET A 327 17.00 28.24 -8.17
N ASP A 328 17.34 28.09 -9.45
CA ASP A 328 17.93 29.16 -10.25
C ASP A 328 16.87 29.99 -10.99
N ILE A 329 15.77 29.36 -11.44
CA ILE A 329 14.77 29.99 -12.31
C ILE A 329 14.03 31.16 -11.69
N THR A 330 14.03 31.26 -10.35
CA THR A 330 13.36 32.33 -9.62
C THR A 330 14.10 33.67 -9.73
N GLY A 331 15.41 33.64 -9.96
CA GLY A 331 16.30 34.81 -9.90
C GLY A 331 16.49 35.40 -8.49
N ASP A 332 15.86 34.83 -7.45
CA ASP A 332 15.99 35.26 -6.05
C ASP A 332 16.54 34.09 -5.22
N PRO A 333 17.77 34.20 -4.65
CA PRO A 333 18.37 33.11 -3.87
C PRO A 333 17.63 32.78 -2.57
N ARG A 334 16.63 33.58 -2.19
CA ARG A 334 15.78 33.32 -1.02
C ARG A 334 14.60 32.40 -1.34
N GLU A 335 14.30 32.18 -2.61
CA GLU A 335 13.16 31.40 -3.08
C GLU A 335 13.58 30.32 -4.07
N PHE A 336 12.74 29.30 -4.21
CA PHE A 336 12.87 28.26 -5.22
C PHE A 336 11.46 27.87 -5.72
N ALA A 337 11.38 27.36 -6.94
CA ALA A 337 10.13 26.93 -7.56
C ALA A 337 9.63 25.60 -6.98
N ARG A 338 8.31 25.33 -7.10
CA ARG A 338 7.72 24.04 -6.72
C ARG A 338 7.92 22.96 -7.78
N THR A 339 7.69 23.36 -9.03
CA THR A 339 7.77 22.48 -10.21
C THR A 339 8.03 23.31 -11.47
N LEU A 340 8.34 22.63 -12.57
CA LEU A 340 8.67 23.19 -13.87
C LEU A 340 7.74 22.61 -14.94
N ARG A 341 7.55 23.36 -16.03
CA ARG A 341 6.96 22.84 -17.26
C ARG A 341 7.57 23.53 -18.48
N GLN A 342 7.40 22.94 -19.65
CA GLN A 342 7.70 23.64 -20.89
C GLN A 342 6.80 24.88 -21.02
N ALA A 343 7.37 26.00 -21.48
CA ALA A 343 6.67 27.28 -21.57
C ALA A 343 5.34 27.14 -22.33
N MET A 344 4.26 27.54 -21.68
CA MET A 344 2.90 27.49 -22.21
C MET A 344 2.24 28.85 -22.01
N ARG A 345 1.47 29.29 -23.00
CA ARG A 345 0.76 30.58 -22.98
C ARG A 345 -0.74 30.38 -23.24
N PRO A 346 -1.63 31.11 -22.56
CA PRO A 346 -1.35 32.09 -21.49
C PRO A 346 -0.86 31.41 -20.19
N LEU A 347 -0.25 32.19 -19.30
CA LEU A 347 0.03 31.74 -17.94
C LEU A 347 -1.28 31.74 -17.14
N GLU A 348 -1.46 30.73 -16.28
CA GLU A 348 -2.64 30.58 -15.44
C GLU A 348 -2.24 30.41 -13.98
N GLY A 349 -3.07 30.85 -13.03
CA GLY A 349 -2.80 30.71 -11.60
C GLY A 349 -1.45 31.30 -11.18
N ASP A 350 -0.69 30.53 -10.39
CA ASP A 350 0.61 30.93 -9.84
C ASP A 350 1.81 30.60 -10.75
N TRP A 351 1.56 30.23 -12.01
CA TRP A 351 2.61 29.97 -12.98
C TRP A 351 3.29 31.27 -13.43
N ARG A 352 4.62 31.23 -13.52
CA ARG A 352 5.47 32.35 -13.94
C ARG A 352 6.31 31.92 -15.14
N ALA A 353 6.50 32.83 -16.09
CA ALA A 353 7.45 32.61 -17.18
C ALA A 353 8.88 32.63 -16.65
N GLY A 354 9.73 31.74 -17.15
CA GLY A 354 11.17 31.84 -16.95
C GLY A 354 11.74 33.06 -17.68
N SER A 355 12.71 33.72 -17.05
CA SER A 355 13.58 34.70 -17.71
C SER A 355 14.82 34.03 -18.26
N GLU A 356 15.61 34.70 -19.11
CA GLU A 356 16.90 34.19 -19.58
C GLU A 356 17.76 33.66 -18.42
N PRO A 357 18.38 32.46 -18.53
CA PRO A 357 18.42 31.56 -19.71
C PRO A 357 17.25 30.55 -19.80
N PHE A 358 16.22 30.68 -18.97
CA PHE A 358 15.11 29.72 -18.82
C PHE A 358 13.83 30.11 -19.58
N THR A 359 13.93 30.92 -20.65
CA THR A 359 12.76 31.41 -21.40
C THR A 359 11.91 30.31 -22.03
N ALA A 360 12.47 29.10 -22.19
CA ALA A 360 11.76 27.91 -22.66
C ALA A 360 10.90 27.21 -21.58
N LEU A 361 10.94 27.66 -20.33
CA LEU A 361 10.26 27.04 -19.19
C LEU A 361 9.28 28.00 -18.52
N ASP A 362 8.23 27.44 -17.92
CA ASP A 362 7.47 28.08 -16.86
C ASP A 362 7.73 27.37 -15.54
N TRP A 363 7.55 28.10 -14.45
CA TRP A 363 7.70 27.56 -13.11
C TRP A 363 6.52 27.91 -12.22
N LEU A 364 6.14 26.97 -11.35
CA LEU A 364 5.11 27.21 -10.34
C LEU A 364 5.77 27.85 -9.13
N CYS A 365 5.24 29.00 -8.71
CA CYS A 365 5.88 29.77 -7.66
C CYS A 365 5.93 29.06 -6.31
N CYS A 366 6.78 29.61 -5.44
CA CYS A 366 6.60 29.51 -4.01
C CYS A 366 6.78 28.09 -3.48
N GLY A 367 8.03 27.60 -3.54
CA GLY A 367 8.47 26.41 -2.83
C GLY A 367 7.97 26.41 -1.38
N ASN A 368 7.80 25.22 -0.79
CA ASN A 368 7.37 25.06 0.59
C ASN A 368 8.29 24.08 1.33
N ASN A 369 7.93 23.75 2.58
CA ASN A 369 8.67 22.81 3.41
C ASN A 369 8.85 21.44 2.73
N ASP A 370 7.83 20.94 2.03
CA ASP A 370 7.84 19.63 1.39
C ASP A 370 8.89 19.60 0.28
N MET A 371 8.89 20.65 -0.55
CA MET A 371 9.81 20.76 -1.68
C MET A 371 11.26 20.92 -1.19
N LEU A 372 11.46 21.62 -0.06
CA LEU A 372 12.75 21.73 0.59
C LEU A 372 13.29 20.37 1.04
N LYS A 373 12.44 19.45 1.54
CA LYS A 373 12.88 18.09 1.89
C LYS A 373 13.34 17.32 0.65
N GLY A 374 12.66 17.49 -0.48
CA GLY A 374 13.09 16.98 -1.78
C GLY A 374 14.50 17.44 -2.16
N LEU A 375 14.71 18.76 -2.11
CA LEU A 375 16.01 19.36 -2.40
C LEU A 375 17.10 18.80 -1.47
N HIS A 376 16.89 18.80 -0.16
CA HIS A 376 17.87 18.25 0.79
C HIS A 376 18.20 16.78 0.49
N TYR A 377 17.18 15.96 0.23
CA TYR A 377 17.38 14.53 0.04
C TYR A 377 18.10 14.22 -1.27
N GLY A 378 17.69 14.88 -2.36
CA GLY A 378 18.33 14.73 -3.67
C GLY A 378 19.77 15.23 -3.67
N LEU A 379 20.02 16.42 -3.13
CA LEU A 379 21.36 17.02 -3.05
C LEU A 379 22.32 16.17 -2.19
N LEU A 380 21.87 15.67 -1.05
CA LEU A 380 22.66 14.79 -0.18
C LEU A 380 23.11 13.52 -0.93
N TRP A 381 22.14 12.75 -1.41
CA TRP A 381 22.43 11.45 -2.03
C TRP A 381 23.15 11.60 -3.37
N GLY A 382 22.82 12.65 -4.13
CA GLY A 382 23.56 13.05 -5.33
C GLY A 382 25.04 13.27 -5.07
N TYR A 383 25.37 14.03 -4.02
CA TYR A 383 26.77 14.32 -3.66
C TYR A 383 27.54 13.05 -3.28
N MET A 384 26.89 12.18 -2.52
CA MET A 384 27.48 10.91 -2.04
C MET A 384 27.74 9.92 -3.17
N ALA A 385 26.81 9.78 -4.12
CA ALA A 385 26.83 8.69 -5.09
C ALA A 385 27.41 9.05 -6.46
N LEU A 386 27.33 10.31 -6.90
CA LEU A 386 27.77 10.66 -8.26
C LEU A 386 29.24 10.29 -8.51
N PRO A 387 29.56 9.60 -9.62
CA PRO A 387 30.95 9.30 -9.98
C PRO A 387 31.72 10.56 -10.43
N PRO A 388 33.07 10.51 -10.49
CA PRO A 388 33.92 11.65 -10.84
C PRO A 388 33.59 12.33 -12.17
N ARG A 389 32.98 11.64 -13.13
CA ARG A 389 32.58 12.22 -14.42
C ARG A 389 31.49 13.29 -14.32
N TYR A 390 30.82 13.38 -13.16
CA TYR A 390 29.78 14.36 -12.86
C TYR A 390 30.23 15.38 -11.80
N GLU A 391 31.53 15.70 -11.75
CA GLU A 391 32.06 16.67 -10.80
C GLU A 391 31.42 18.06 -10.99
N GLU A 392 31.01 18.42 -12.21
CA GLU A 392 30.26 19.64 -12.47
C GLU A 392 28.89 19.66 -11.77
N VAL A 393 28.23 18.51 -11.68
CA VAL A 393 26.97 18.36 -10.93
C VAL A 393 27.25 18.45 -9.43
N LYS A 394 28.31 17.80 -8.94
CA LYS A 394 28.73 17.92 -7.52
C LYS A 394 29.05 19.36 -7.15
N GLN A 395 29.74 20.09 -8.02
CA GLN A 395 30.02 21.50 -7.82
C GLN A 395 28.71 22.31 -7.75
N GLY A 396 27.75 22.02 -8.62
CA GLY A 396 26.42 22.62 -8.57
C GLY A 396 25.68 22.34 -7.25
N ILE A 397 25.84 21.15 -6.66
CA ILE A 397 25.29 20.81 -5.33
C ILE A 397 25.92 21.70 -4.25
N ARG A 398 27.24 21.88 -4.26
CA ARG A 398 27.97 22.70 -3.26
C ARG A 398 27.47 24.13 -3.26
N GLU A 399 27.41 24.75 -4.45
CA GLU A 399 26.98 26.13 -4.64
C GLU A 399 25.54 26.35 -4.15
N ARG A 400 24.62 25.48 -4.56
CA ARG A 400 23.20 25.60 -4.23
C ARG A 400 22.91 25.28 -2.77
N SER A 401 23.61 24.32 -2.17
CA SER A 401 23.50 24.03 -0.73
C SER A 401 23.98 25.23 0.10
N ALA A 402 25.10 25.87 -0.28
CA ALA A 402 25.58 27.08 0.39
C ALA A 402 24.63 28.26 0.24
N THR A 403 24.10 28.49 -0.97
CA THR A 403 23.12 29.56 -1.25
C THR A 403 21.85 29.36 -0.42
N LEU A 404 21.31 28.14 -0.41
CA LEU A 404 20.13 27.79 0.35
C LEU A 404 20.34 28.01 1.86
N ALA A 405 21.50 27.61 2.40
CA ALA A 405 21.84 27.85 3.80
C ALA A 405 21.99 29.33 4.14
N ARG A 406 22.59 30.15 3.27
CA ARG A 406 22.80 31.59 3.54
C ARG A 406 21.52 32.41 3.38
N PHE A 407 20.73 32.14 2.36
CA PHE A 407 19.68 33.05 1.91
C PHE A 407 18.29 32.44 1.89
N GLY A 408 18.16 31.12 1.80
CA GLY A 408 16.88 30.43 1.61
C GLY A 408 15.87 30.77 2.72
N ARG A 409 14.75 31.42 2.36
CA ARG A 409 13.74 31.87 3.33
C ARG A 409 13.13 30.70 4.12
N ILE A 410 12.78 29.62 3.42
CA ILE A 410 12.16 28.43 4.03
C ILE A 410 13.22 27.54 4.69
N ALA A 411 14.41 27.49 4.10
CA ALA A 411 15.56 26.79 4.67
C ALA A 411 15.97 27.38 6.02
N ASN A 412 15.91 28.70 6.15
CA ASN A 412 16.13 29.42 7.40
C ASN A 412 14.83 29.63 8.21
N GLY A 413 13.74 29.02 7.75
CA GLY A 413 12.41 29.10 8.36
C GLY A 413 12.20 27.95 9.32
N GLY A 414 12.45 28.21 10.60
CA GLY A 414 12.29 27.23 11.68
C GLY A 414 13.53 26.37 11.89
N TRP A 415 13.73 25.95 13.15
CA TRP A 415 14.96 25.33 13.61
C TRP A 415 15.30 24.02 12.87
N PHE A 416 14.29 23.21 12.52
CA PHE A 416 14.53 21.90 11.93
C PHE A 416 15.02 22.01 10.47
N ASN A 417 14.45 22.93 9.70
CA ASN A 417 14.89 23.20 8.32
C ASN A 417 16.30 23.75 8.33
N GLU A 418 16.56 24.75 9.18
CA GLU A 418 17.85 25.40 9.28
C GLU A 418 18.95 24.41 9.69
N MET A 419 18.65 23.54 10.67
CA MET A 419 19.54 22.46 11.08
C MET A 419 19.88 21.52 9.92
N THR A 420 18.88 21.10 9.13
CA THR A 420 19.10 20.19 8.00
C THR A 420 19.89 20.86 6.87
N THR A 421 19.54 22.09 6.53
CA THR A 421 20.20 22.85 5.46
C THR A 421 21.66 23.15 5.80
N THR A 422 21.93 23.55 7.06
CA THR A 422 23.29 23.87 7.50
C THR A 422 24.16 22.63 7.64
N ALA A 423 23.61 21.51 8.12
CA ALA A 423 24.31 20.23 8.12
C ALA A 423 24.71 19.79 6.70
N LEU A 424 23.78 19.88 5.74
CA LEU A 424 24.04 19.54 4.34
C LEU A 424 25.11 20.47 3.74
N ALA A 425 24.95 21.78 3.90
CA ALA A 425 25.90 22.76 3.39
C ALA A 425 27.30 22.57 3.98
N TYR A 426 27.40 22.28 5.29
CA TYR A 426 28.67 21.95 5.94
C TYR A 426 29.30 20.71 5.30
N TYR A 427 28.54 19.62 5.19
CA TYR A 427 29.04 18.36 4.63
C TYR A 427 29.58 18.50 3.20
N VAL A 428 28.86 19.22 2.32
CA VAL A 428 29.25 19.28 0.90
C VAL A 428 30.29 20.36 0.61
N THR A 429 30.37 21.42 1.42
CA THR A 429 31.30 22.55 1.17
C THR A 429 32.54 22.54 2.07
N GLY A 430 32.47 21.92 3.25
CA GLY A 430 33.51 22.00 4.28
C GLY A 430 33.64 23.37 4.95
N LEU A 431 32.68 24.29 4.77
CA LEU A 431 32.76 25.63 5.33
C LEU A 431 32.29 25.68 6.80
N ASP A 432 33.20 26.07 7.70
CA ASP A 432 32.97 26.09 9.16
C ASP A 432 31.76 26.93 9.60
N GLU A 433 31.42 27.99 8.87
CA GLU A 433 30.26 28.83 9.20
C GLU A 433 28.96 28.03 9.27
N PHE A 434 28.81 27.01 8.41
CA PHE A 434 27.64 26.14 8.39
C PHE A 434 27.71 25.11 9.51
N GLY A 435 28.91 24.57 9.79
CA GLY A 435 29.14 23.65 10.90
C GLY A 435 28.79 24.27 12.25
N LEU A 436 29.28 25.49 12.52
CA LEU A 436 28.98 26.23 13.75
C LEU A 436 27.48 26.55 13.90
N ARG A 437 26.79 26.84 12.80
CA ARG A 437 25.34 27.10 12.81
C ARG A 437 24.54 25.83 13.05
N TYR A 438 24.92 24.72 12.40
CA TYR A 438 24.36 23.40 12.65
C TYR A 438 24.55 23.00 14.12
N ASP A 439 25.77 23.13 14.65
CA ASP A 439 26.11 22.75 16.03
C ASP A 439 25.28 23.50 17.06
N ARG A 440 25.08 24.81 16.86
CA ARG A 440 24.24 25.64 17.73
C ARG A 440 22.81 25.12 17.80
N ILE A 441 22.24 24.74 16.67
CA ILE A 441 20.82 24.34 16.59
C ILE A 441 20.65 22.89 17.07
N ALA A 442 21.51 21.99 16.60
CA ALA A 442 21.48 20.56 16.94
C ALA A 442 21.93 20.29 18.39
N GLY A 443 22.67 21.20 19.01
CA GLY A 443 23.04 21.15 20.43
C GLY A 443 21.96 21.61 21.40
N ASN A 444 20.82 22.13 20.91
CA ASN A 444 19.73 22.55 21.79
C ASN A 444 19.05 21.33 22.44
N PRO A 445 18.97 21.27 23.79
CA PRO A 445 18.44 20.10 24.49
C PRO A 445 16.95 19.81 24.18
N LEU A 446 16.15 20.84 23.89
CA LEU A 446 14.74 20.65 23.51
C LEU A 446 14.61 20.04 22.12
N HIS A 447 15.46 20.45 21.18
CA HIS A 447 15.50 19.83 19.84
C HIS A 447 15.95 18.38 19.92
N ILE A 448 16.99 18.09 20.72
CA ILE A 448 17.46 16.73 20.97
C ILE A 448 16.32 15.86 21.53
N ALA A 449 15.60 16.34 22.56
CA ALA A 449 14.49 15.61 23.16
C ALA A 449 13.34 15.38 22.16
N TRP A 450 12.98 16.38 21.37
CA TRP A 450 11.95 16.27 20.33
C TRP A 450 12.31 15.21 19.26
N ILE A 451 13.55 15.26 18.77
CA ILE A 451 14.05 14.32 17.76
C ILE A 451 14.10 12.90 18.33
N ALA A 452 14.68 12.74 19.51
CA ALA A 452 14.74 11.45 20.20
C ALA A 452 13.34 10.85 20.45
N GLY A 453 12.33 11.69 20.66
CA GLY A 453 10.93 11.29 20.82
C GLY A 453 10.21 10.88 19.53
N GLY A 454 10.90 10.75 18.40
CA GLY A 454 10.30 10.35 17.13
C GLY A 454 10.01 11.50 16.17
N ASN A 455 10.52 12.70 16.46
CA ASN A 455 10.42 13.88 15.59
C ASN A 455 8.98 14.22 15.16
N GLY A 456 8.03 14.14 16.09
CA GLY A 456 6.62 14.41 15.80
C GLY A 456 5.84 13.22 15.21
N ALA A 457 6.43 12.01 15.22
CA ALA A 457 5.69 10.79 14.96
C ALA A 457 4.49 10.65 15.90
N MET A 458 3.32 10.36 15.32
CA MET A 458 2.06 10.23 16.05
C MET A 458 1.10 9.34 15.28
N HIS A 459 0.45 8.45 16.03
CA HIS A 459 -0.73 7.74 15.59
C HIS A 459 -1.57 7.47 16.85
N TYR A 460 -2.79 7.98 16.87
CA TYR A 460 -3.67 7.82 18.01
C TYR A 460 -5.08 7.49 17.52
N GLN A 461 -5.54 6.26 17.73
CA GLN A 461 -6.89 5.84 17.38
C GLN A 461 -7.24 6.10 15.89
N GLY A 462 -6.33 5.81 14.97
CA GLY A 462 -6.52 6.09 13.53
C GLY A 462 -6.29 7.56 13.13
N ILE A 463 -6.06 8.46 14.08
CA ILE A 463 -5.71 9.86 13.82
C ILE A 463 -4.20 9.97 13.64
N SER A 464 -3.76 10.44 12.48
CA SER A 464 -2.34 10.69 12.16
C SER A 464 -2.19 11.74 11.07
N ASP A 465 -1.05 12.42 11.04
CA ASP A 465 -0.59 13.24 9.90
C ASP A 465 0.29 12.41 8.97
N TRP A 466 -0.32 11.60 8.12
CA TRP A 466 0.40 10.66 7.25
C TRP A 466 1.43 11.34 6.34
N SER A 467 1.08 12.51 5.78
CA SER A 467 2.03 13.33 5.02
C SER A 467 3.17 13.84 5.88
N GLY A 468 2.89 14.34 7.09
CA GLY A 468 3.90 14.78 8.04
C GLY A 468 4.81 13.64 8.47
N GLN A 469 4.28 12.42 8.65
CA GLN A 469 5.07 11.25 8.99
C GLN A 469 6.11 10.91 7.94
N HIS A 470 5.74 11.00 6.66
CA HIS A 470 6.68 10.82 5.56
C HIS A 470 7.82 11.87 5.61
N LEU A 471 7.48 13.14 5.86
CA LEU A 471 8.50 14.20 5.93
C LEU A 471 9.41 14.03 7.16
N ASN A 472 8.86 13.55 8.28
CA ASN A 472 9.61 13.29 9.50
C ASN A 472 10.65 12.18 9.31
N ILE A 473 10.27 11.05 8.67
CA ILE A 473 11.21 9.95 8.41
C ILE A 473 12.30 10.36 7.42
N VAL A 474 11.94 11.00 6.29
CA VAL A 474 12.93 11.48 5.31
C VAL A 474 13.93 12.44 5.97
N SER A 475 13.42 13.35 6.81
CA SER A 475 14.25 14.29 7.55
C SER A 475 15.22 13.61 8.52
N LEU A 476 14.76 12.60 9.27
CA LEU A 476 15.62 11.84 10.18
C LEU A 476 16.69 11.03 9.43
N MET A 477 16.33 10.45 8.28
CA MET A 477 17.30 9.74 7.43
C MET A 477 18.39 10.70 6.93
N ILE A 478 18.02 11.89 6.44
CA ILE A 478 18.97 12.92 6.01
C ILE A 478 19.94 13.27 7.14
N LEU A 479 19.42 13.63 8.32
CA LEU A 479 20.24 14.04 9.46
C LEU A 479 21.13 12.90 9.96
N ASN A 480 20.62 11.66 9.97
CA ASN A 480 21.42 10.51 10.37
C ASN A 480 22.59 10.27 9.42
N VAL A 481 22.34 10.29 8.10
CA VAL A 481 23.38 10.11 7.08
C VAL A 481 24.40 11.25 7.16
N LEU A 482 23.96 12.50 7.27
CA LEU A 482 24.85 13.66 7.42
C LEU A 482 25.73 13.54 8.67
N ALA A 483 25.14 13.25 9.84
CA ALA A 483 25.89 13.13 11.08
C ALA A 483 26.94 12.01 11.01
N ARG A 484 26.62 10.87 10.38
CA ARG A 484 27.59 9.80 10.16
C ARG A 484 28.71 10.22 9.21
N ALA A 485 28.36 10.94 8.14
CA ALA A 485 29.32 11.39 7.14
C ALA A 485 30.28 12.48 7.66
N THR A 486 29.86 13.26 8.66
CA THR A 486 30.69 14.29 9.30
C THR A 486 31.33 13.83 10.62
N GLY A 487 31.06 12.61 11.08
CA GLY A 487 31.58 12.09 12.35
C GLY A 487 30.92 12.68 13.60
N ASP A 488 29.72 13.26 13.47
CA ASP A 488 28.95 13.82 14.58
C ASP A 488 28.34 12.72 15.47
N ALA A 489 28.68 12.75 16.76
CA ALA A 489 28.18 11.81 17.76
C ALA A 489 26.65 11.85 17.92
N ARG A 490 25.98 12.96 17.55
CA ARG A 490 24.51 13.09 17.56
C ARG A 490 23.81 12.17 16.56
N ALA A 491 24.55 11.44 15.71
CA ALA A 491 24.01 10.32 14.95
C ALA A 491 23.12 9.40 15.82
N MET A 492 23.53 9.13 17.07
CA MET A 492 22.75 8.31 18.02
C MET A 492 21.37 8.90 18.36
N VAL A 493 21.24 10.23 18.41
CA VAL A 493 19.96 10.91 18.69
C VAL A 493 18.99 10.69 17.53
N TYR A 494 19.49 10.78 16.30
CA TYR A 494 18.69 10.52 15.10
C TYR A 494 18.28 9.05 15.01
N GLN A 495 19.16 8.11 15.41
CA GLN A 495 18.83 6.67 15.48
C GLN A 495 17.74 6.39 16.52
N LEU A 496 17.84 7.03 17.69
CA LEU A 496 16.80 6.95 18.70
C LEU A 496 15.48 7.53 18.19
N GLY A 497 15.51 8.65 17.46
CA GLY A 497 14.33 9.19 16.80
C GLY A 497 13.69 8.24 15.79
N LEU A 498 14.50 7.57 14.95
CA LEU A 498 14.02 6.55 14.02
C LEU A 498 13.32 5.40 14.75
N LYS A 499 13.93 4.91 15.84
CA LYS A 499 13.36 3.87 16.70
C LYS A 499 12.04 4.32 17.34
N SER A 500 12.02 5.46 18.00
CA SER A 500 10.83 5.99 18.70
C SER A 500 9.67 6.20 17.72
N GLY A 501 9.94 6.79 16.55
CA GLY A 501 8.91 6.97 15.52
C GLY A 501 8.41 5.64 14.95
N PHE A 502 9.29 4.66 14.74
CA PHE A 502 8.87 3.30 14.42
C PHE A 502 8.00 2.70 15.53
N GLU A 503 8.38 2.78 16.80
CA GLU A 503 7.61 2.19 17.91
C GLU A 503 6.20 2.78 18.03
N ILE A 504 6.05 4.09 17.76
CA ILE A 504 4.76 4.79 17.72
C ILE A 504 3.89 4.30 16.55
N LEU A 505 4.51 4.01 15.40
CA LEU A 505 3.81 3.75 14.15
C LEU A 505 3.75 2.27 13.76
N GLN A 506 4.52 1.37 14.37
CA GLN A 506 4.77 0.01 13.88
C GLN A 506 3.48 -0.80 13.58
N ARG A 507 2.42 -0.57 14.37
CA ARG A 507 1.12 -1.23 14.18
C ARG A 507 0.34 -0.73 12.95
N THR A 508 0.79 0.36 12.32
CA THR A 508 0.25 0.88 11.05
C THR A 508 1.05 0.41 9.83
N ARG A 509 1.91 -0.61 9.98
CA ARG A 509 2.79 -1.16 8.92
C ARG A 509 3.59 -0.08 8.15
N PRO A 510 4.34 0.82 8.84
CA PRO A 510 4.94 2.01 8.25
C PRO A 510 6.27 1.70 7.55
N THR A 511 6.22 1.13 6.33
CA THR A 511 7.40 0.58 5.62
C THR A 511 8.65 1.45 5.66
N LEU A 512 8.57 2.76 5.38
CA LEU A 512 9.75 3.64 5.41
C LEU A 512 10.34 3.82 6.82
N TRP A 513 9.50 3.88 7.86
CA TRP A 513 9.98 3.93 9.24
C TRP A 513 10.63 2.62 9.63
N THR A 514 10.07 1.49 9.21
CA THR A 514 10.66 0.17 9.41
C THR A 514 12.04 0.07 8.76
N LEU A 515 12.17 0.45 7.49
CA LEU A 515 13.44 0.41 6.76
C LEU A 515 14.46 1.40 7.33
N GLY A 516 14.03 2.60 7.70
CA GLY A 516 14.88 3.57 8.37
C GLY A 516 15.40 3.06 9.71
N TYR A 517 14.54 2.50 10.55
CA TYR A 517 14.95 1.92 11.83
C TYR A 517 15.86 0.69 11.64
N ALA A 518 15.50 -0.25 10.76
CA ALA A 518 16.27 -1.46 10.50
C ALA A 518 17.66 -1.15 9.91
N GLY A 519 17.73 -0.23 8.94
CA GLY A 519 18.95 0.07 8.21
C GLY A 519 19.87 1.08 8.89
N LEU A 520 19.31 2.08 9.56
CA LEU A 520 20.07 3.18 10.17
C LEU A 520 20.11 3.15 11.70
N GLY A 521 19.22 2.42 12.37
CA GLY A 521 19.06 2.41 13.83
C GLY A 521 20.07 1.58 14.65
N SER A 522 21.12 1.03 14.01
CA SER A 522 21.95 -0.07 14.50
C SER A 522 22.62 0.08 15.88
N TRP A 523 22.72 1.29 16.45
CA TRP A 523 23.29 1.50 17.79
C TRP A 523 22.29 1.28 18.94
N VAL A 524 20.99 1.44 18.68
CA VAL A 524 19.91 1.28 19.69
C VAL A 524 19.16 -0.06 19.57
N GLY A 525 19.67 -0.96 18.72
CA GLY A 525 19.07 -2.24 18.39
C GLY A 525 18.91 -2.43 16.89
N ARG A 526 18.50 -3.63 16.48
CA ARG A 526 18.02 -3.92 15.11
C ARG A 526 16.54 -4.26 15.17
N ALA A 527 15.80 -3.91 14.13
CA ALA A 527 14.47 -4.45 13.94
C ALA A 527 14.52 -6.00 13.93
N SER A 528 13.49 -6.66 14.46
CA SER A 528 13.36 -8.11 14.38
C SER A 528 13.14 -8.56 12.94
N GLU A 529 13.44 -9.82 12.64
CA GLU A 529 13.19 -10.38 11.30
C GLU A 529 11.70 -10.30 10.93
N GLU A 530 10.78 -10.52 11.88
CA GLU A 530 9.34 -10.36 11.68
C GLU A 530 8.96 -8.94 11.18
N VAL A 531 9.62 -7.91 11.72
CA VAL A 531 9.37 -6.52 11.34
C VAL A 531 9.94 -6.23 9.95
N ILE A 532 11.11 -6.76 9.63
CA ILE A 532 11.71 -6.66 8.30
C ILE A 532 10.85 -7.39 7.26
N GLU A 533 10.34 -8.56 7.61
CA GLU A 533 9.47 -9.36 6.76
C GLU A 533 8.13 -8.66 6.50
N ASP A 534 7.55 -7.93 7.47
CA ASP A 534 6.38 -7.09 7.20
C ASP A 534 6.69 -5.98 6.17
N ALA A 535 7.87 -5.36 6.22
CA ALA A 535 8.29 -4.39 5.21
C ALA A 535 8.45 -5.05 3.82
N ARG A 536 8.97 -6.29 3.74
CA ARG A 536 9.00 -7.06 2.49
C ARG A 536 7.59 -7.36 1.99
N TRP A 537 6.67 -7.78 2.86
CA TRP A 537 5.27 -8.01 2.51
C TRP A 537 4.60 -6.76 1.96
N ARG A 538 4.84 -5.59 2.56
CA ARG A 538 4.31 -4.33 2.04
C ARG A 538 4.81 -4.01 0.62
N LEU A 539 6.06 -4.35 0.29
CA LEU A 539 6.56 -4.23 -1.09
C LEU A 539 5.96 -5.31 -2.01
N ARG A 540 5.72 -6.53 -1.52
CA ARG A 540 5.00 -7.57 -2.28
C ARG A 540 3.57 -7.12 -2.62
N GLU A 541 2.91 -6.37 -1.75
CA GLU A 541 1.56 -5.85 -1.98
C GLU A 541 1.47 -4.76 -3.08
N PHE A 542 2.57 -4.15 -3.53
CA PHE A 542 2.52 -3.17 -4.65
C PHE A 542 2.08 -3.88 -5.94
N PRO A 543 0.95 -3.53 -6.57
CA PRO A 543 0.57 -4.10 -7.85
C PRO A 543 1.49 -3.58 -8.96
N PHE A 544 1.86 -4.42 -9.92
CA PHE A 544 2.38 -3.96 -11.21
C PHE A 544 1.57 -4.55 -12.38
N PRO A 545 1.03 -3.70 -13.28
CA PRO A 545 1.01 -2.24 -13.20
C PRO A 545 0.12 -1.74 -12.04
N ARG A 546 0.22 -0.46 -11.70
CA ARG A 546 -0.70 0.18 -10.75
C ARG A 546 -2.10 0.34 -11.34
N PRO A 547 -3.14 0.36 -10.49
CA PRO A 547 -4.49 0.67 -10.95
C PRO A 547 -4.60 2.13 -11.39
N TYR A 548 -4.50 2.40 -12.69
CA TYR A 548 -4.85 3.69 -13.29
C TYR A 548 -6.21 3.60 -13.99
N ALA A 549 -6.91 4.72 -14.13
CA ALA A 549 -8.27 4.81 -14.68
C ALA A 549 -9.33 3.94 -13.97
N LEU A 550 -9.04 3.49 -12.75
CA LEU A 550 -9.95 2.71 -11.90
C LEU A 550 -10.35 3.51 -10.67
N ALA A 551 -11.65 3.54 -10.38
CA ALA A 551 -12.15 4.04 -9.11
C ALA A 551 -11.99 2.95 -8.05
N ILE A 552 -11.67 3.35 -6.82
CA ILE A 552 -11.59 2.49 -5.66
C ILE A 552 -12.56 3.02 -4.61
N ASP A 553 -13.42 2.17 -4.06
CA ASP A 553 -14.36 2.52 -3.01
C ASP A 553 -14.66 1.31 -2.12
N HIS A 554 -14.07 1.24 -0.93
CA HIS A 554 -14.34 0.15 0.00
C HIS A 554 -15.70 0.25 0.69
N SER A 555 -16.37 1.40 0.63
CA SER A 555 -17.68 1.59 1.29
C SER A 555 -18.82 0.82 0.62
N ILE A 556 -18.56 0.17 -0.51
CA ILE A 556 -19.47 -0.78 -1.16
C ILE A 556 -19.44 -2.16 -0.50
N GLN A 557 -18.48 -2.45 0.40
CA GLN A 557 -18.44 -3.70 1.15
C GLN A 557 -19.36 -3.63 2.38
N ASN A 558 -20.08 -4.71 2.68
CA ASN A 558 -20.82 -4.80 3.94
C ASN A 558 -19.89 -4.87 5.17
N SER A 559 -18.70 -5.44 5.04
CA SER A 559 -17.69 -5.51 6.11
C SER A 559 -17.04 -4.16 6.42
N TRP A 560 -17.10 -3.19 5.50
CA TRP A 560 -16.46 -1.89 5.69
C TRP A 560 -17.26 -0.98 6.63
N VAL A 561 -16.55 -0.25 7.48
CA VAL A 561 -17.15 0.66 8.47
C VAL A 561 -16.38 1.98 8.50
N MET A 562 -17.12 3.08 8.55
CA MET A 562 -16.56 4.43 8.72
C MET A 562 -15.93 4.57 10.11
N SER A 563 -14.81 5.29 10.21
CA SER A 563 -14.24 5.66 11.49
C SER A 563 -15.14 6.63 12.25
N PRO A 564 -15.29 6.49 13.58
CA PRO A 564 -15.94 7.51 14.41
C PRO A 564 -15.08 8.77 14.57
N TYR A 565 -13.86 8.79 14.06
CA TYR A 565 -12.93 9.91 14.22
C TYR A 565 -12.54 10.50 12.86
N PRO A 566 -12.62 11.83 12.68
CA PRO A 566 -12.14 12.45 11.46
C PRO A 566 -10.62 12.33 11.36
N ALA A 567 -10.11 12.19 10.14
CA ALA A 567 -8.69 12.41 9.86
C ALA A 567 -8.33 13.87 10.17
N LEU A 568 -7.13 14.14 10.67
CA LEU A 568 -6.60 15.50 10.87
C LEU A 568 -7.52 16.47 11.64
N PRO A 569 -8.06 16.11 12.83
CA PRO A 569 -9.05 16.91 13.54
C PRO A 569 -8.57 18.34 13.85
N TRP A 570 -7.28 18.57 14.07
CA TRP A 570 -6.74 19.92 14.34
C TRP A 570 -6.95 20.94 13.20
N LYS A 571 -7.39 20.51 12.01
CA LYS A 571 -7.78 21.41 10.92
C LYS A 571 -9.16 22.06 11.11
N LEU A 572 -9.97 21.52 12.02
CA LEU A 572 -11.28 22.06 12.43
C LEU A 572 -12.30 22.22 11.28
N ASP A 573 -12.13 21.50 10.17
CA ASP A 573 -12.94 21.59 8.95
C ASP A 573 -13.66 20.25 8.60
N TRP A 574 -13.74 19.31 9.54
CA TRP A 574 -14.30 17.97 9.29
C TRP A 574 -15.79 17.93 8.95
N MET A 575 -16.53 19.02 9.21
CA MET A 575 -17.94 19.14 8.86
C MET A 575 -18.16 19.50 7.39
N THR A 576 -17.15 20.09 6.73
CA THR A 576 -17.27 20.62 5.37
C THR A 576 -16.31 19.97 4.39
N ASN A 577 -15.23 19.36 4.89
CA ASN A 577 -14.22 18.72 4.08
C ASN A 577 -14.40 17.19 4.09
N PRO A 578 -14.90 16.57 3.00
CA PRO A 578 -15.06 15.12 2.92
C PRO A 578 -13.72 14.37 3.01
N GLY A 579 -12.59 15.03 2.74
CA GLY A 579 -11.24 14.48 2.94
C GLY A 579 -10.86 14.24 4.41
N ARG A 580 -11.74 14.59 5.37
CA ARG A 580 -11.60 14.21 6.78
C ARG A 580 -12.26 12.87 7.10
N GLN A 581 -13.04 12.30 6.18
CA GLN A 581 -13.67 11.01 6.37
C GLN A 581 -12.66 9.88 6.08
N GLN A 582 -12.64 8.86 6.93
CA GLN A 582 -11.77 7.69 6.80
C GLN A 582 -12.46 6.44 7.35
N GLY A 583 -12.02 5.24 6.93
CA GLY A 583 -12.54 3.96 7.41
C GLY A 583 -11.80 3.43 8.64
N LEU A 584 -12.26 2.29 9.15
CA LEU A 584 -11.58 1.54 10.22
C LEU A 584 -10.47 0.61 9.70
N TYR A 585 -10.35 0.41 8.39
CA TYR A 585 -9.46 -0.60 7.82
C TYR A 585 -8.42 0.02 6.89
N MET A 586 -7.16 -0.37 7.09
CA MET A 586 -6.10 -0.21 6.10
C MET A 586 -6.02 -1.49 5.28
N TYR A 587 -6.25 -1.34 3.99
CA TYR A 587 -6.24 -2.45 3.04
C TYR A 587 -4.84 -2.70 2.46
N PRO A 588 -4.59 -3.90 1.90
CA PRO A 588 -3.39 -4.18 1.10
C PRO A 588 -3.25 -3.18 -0.05
N LEU A 589 -2.01 -2.89 -0.48
CA LEU A 589 -1.77 -1.84 -1.48
C LEU A 589 -2.39 -2.12 -2.85
N PHE A 590 -2.59 -3.38 -3.23
CA PHE A 590 -3.27 -3.74 -4.48
C PHE A 590 -4.80 -3.52 -4.44
N GLU A 591 -5.37 -3.29 -3.27
CA GLU A 591 -6.77 -2.86 -3.11
C GLU A 591 -6.90 -1.33 -2.99
N GLY A 592 -5.76 -0.62 -3.02
CA GLY A 592 -5.70 0.85 -3.00
C GLY A 592 -5.65 1.45 -4.41
N GLY A 593 -5.94 2.75 -4.53
CA GLY A 593 -5.85 3.47 -5.80
C GLY A 593 -4.50 4.17 -6.02
N ASP A 594 -4.20 4.55 -7.26
CA ASP A 594 -2.90 5.12 -7.65
C ASP A 594 -2.57 6.49 -7.03
N ASP A 595 -1.47 6.58 -6.28
CA ASP A 595 -0.95 7.82 -5.68
C ASP A 595 0.36 8.24 -6.31
N SER A 596 0.58 9.55 -6.40
CA SER A 596 1.89 10.16 -6.63
C SER A 596 2.99 9.57 -5.76
N TYR A 597 2.66 9.17 -4.52
CA TYR A 597 3.57 8.54 -3.57
C TYR A 597 2.83 7.84 -2.44
N LEU A 598 2.75 6.50 -2.46
CA LEU A 598 1.89 5.73 -1.54
C LEU A 598 2.28 5.86 -0.07
N TRP A 599 3.55 6.11 0.26
CA TRP A 599 3.99 6.19 1.65
C TRP A 599 3.58 7.46 2.39
N LYS A 600 3.04 8.47 1.70
CA LYS A 600 2.44 9.67 2.34
C LYS A 600 0.92 9.60 2.45
N ALA A 601 0.29 8.66 1.75
CA ALA A 601 -1.15 8.60 1.64
C ALA A 601 -1.80 8.17 2.96
N ASN A 602 -3.05 8.58 3.20
CA ASN A 602 -3.82 8.05 4.32
C ASN A 602 -4.24 6.60 4.01
N PRO A 603 -3.70 5.59 4.73
CA PRO A 603 -4.03 4.20 4.48
C PRO A 603 -5.49 3.84 4.82
N LEU A 604 -6.18 4.69 5.59
CA LEU A 604 -7.58 4.53 5.98
C LEU A 604 -8.54 5.27 5.03
N SER A 605 -8.04 5.80 3.91
CA SER A 605 -8.87 6.52 2.95
C SER A 605 -9.96 5.63 2.36
N ILE A 606 -11.14 6.23 2.16
CA ILE A 606 -12.38 5.50 1.80
C ILE A 606 -12.45 5.23 0.31
N ARG A 607 -12.12 6.26 -0.46
CA ARG A 607 -12.37 6.33 -1.90
C ARG A 607 -11.21 6.97 -2.62
N ARG A 608 -10.98 6.51 -3.83
CA ARG A 608 -10.16 7.19 -4.83
C ARG A 608 -10.91 7.23 -6.15
N GLY A 609 -11.05 8.43 -6.72
CA GLY A 609 -11.66 8.58 -8.03
C GLY A 609 -10.79 7.96 -9.13
N ALA A 610 -11.43 7.51 -10.20
CA ALA A 610 -10.71 7.13 -11.40
C ALA A 610 -9.93 8.33 -11.94
N SER A 611 -8.69 8.10 -12.35
CA SER A 611 -7.82 9.11 -12.92
C SER A 611 -7.05 8.52 -14.10
N ASN A 612 -7.02 9.22 -15.22
CA ASN A 612 -6.16 8.85 -16.36
C ASN A 612 -4.68 9.20 -16.14
N ILE A 613 -4.38 9.75 -14.95
CA ILE A 613 -3.03 10.02 -14.50
C ILE A 613 -2.44 8.74 -13.94
N ARG A 614 -1.27 8.39 -14.47
CA ARG A 614 -0.42 7.31 -13.99
C ARG A 614 0.75 7.91 -13.24
N ALA A 615 0.81 7.62 -11.95
CA ALA A 615 1.91 8.04 -11.09
C ALA A 615 3.19 7.25 -11.39
N SER A 616 4.33 7.81 -10.98
CA SER A 616 5.63 7.15 -11.05
C SER A 616 5.76 5.98 -10.07
N GLY A 617 6.75 5.11 -10.27
CA GLY A 617 7.15 4.06 -9.33
C GLY A 617 8.12 4.52 -8.23
N THR A 618 8.29 5.84 -8.03
CA THR A 618 9.35 6.42 -7.18
C THR A 618 9.30 5.94 -5.72
N ASP A 619 8.12 5.81 -5.14
CA ASP A 619 7.89 5.23 -3.81
C ASP A 619 8.37 3.78 -3.69
N TYR A 620 8.05 2.93 -4.68
CA TYR A 620 8.52 1.55 -4.70
C TYR A 620 10.04 1.49 -4.83
N LEU A 621 10.59 2.19 -5.83
CA LEU A 621 12.02 2.24 -6.09
C LEU A 621 12.80 2.77 -4.87
N HIS A 622 12.31 3.84 -4.25
CA HIS A 622 12.93 4.39 -3.06
C HIS A 622 12.97 3.36 -1.92
N ALA A 623 11.84 2.74 -1.57
CA ALA A 623 11.79 1.78 -0.48
C ALA A 623 12.62 0.51 -0.78
N TYR A 624 12.57 0.00 -2.01
CA TYR A 624 13.35 -1.16 -2.43
C TYR A 624 14.86 -0.90 -2.33
N TRP A 625 15.35 0.18 -2.96
CA TRP A 625 16.78 0.51 -2.95
C TRP A 625 17.28 0.94 -1.58
N LEU A 626 16.42 1.57 -0.75
CA LEU A 626 16.71 1.84 0.65
C LEU A 626 17.00 0.56 1.44
N GLY A 627 16.12 -0.44 1.32
CA GLY A 627 16.32 -1.73 1.98
C GLY A 627 17.55 -2.47 1.48
N ARG A 628 17.84 -2.41 0.17
CA ARG A 628 19.04 -3.03 -0.43
C ARG A 628 20.34 -2.33 0.00
N TYR A 629 20.37 -0.99 -0.02
CA TYR A 629 21.56 -0.22 0.34
C TYR A 629 21.96 -0.43 1.80
N PHE A 630 20.98 -0.42 2.71
CA PHE A 630 21.22 -0.67 4.13
C PHE A 630 21.26 -2.15 4.51
N GLN A 631 21.25 -3.07 3.54
CA GLN A 631 21.34 -4.52 3.76
C GLN A 631 20.23 -5.06 4.69
N VAL A 632 19.05 -4.45 4.60
CA VAL A 632 17.80 -4.95 5.20
C VAL A 632 17.20 -6.05 4.33
N PHE A 633 17.43 -5.97 3.01
CA PHE A 633 17.06 -6.99 2.02
C PHE A 633 18.31 -7.67 1.48
N ASP A 634 18.19 -8.96 1.18
CA ASP A 634 19.29 -9.76 0.66
C ASP A 634 19.61 -9.42 -0.80
N LYS A 635 20.77 -9.87 -1.29
CA LYS A 635 21.22 -9.56 -2.66
C LYS A 635 20.34 -10.14 -3.78
N GLY A 636 19.64 -11.24 -3.50
CA GLY A 636 18.77 -11.95 -4.45
C GLY A 636 17.28 -11.59 -4.36
N GLU A 637 16.91 -10.80 -3.35
CA GLU A 637 15.58 -10.17 -3.24
C GLU A 637 15.57 -8.85 -4.00
#